data_AF-A0A7J6GYC6-F1
#
_entry.id   AF-A0A7J6GYC6-F1
#
_cell.length_a   1.000
_cell.length_b   1.000
_cell.length_c   1.000
_cell.angle_alpha   90.00
_cell.angle_beta   90.00
_cell.angle_gamma   90.00
#
_symmetry.space_group_name_H-M   'P 1'
#
loop_
_entity.id
_entity.type
_entity.pdbx_description
1 polymer ?
#
loop_
_entity_poly.entity_id
_entity_poly.type
_entity_poly.pdbx_seq_one_letter_code
_entity_poly.pdbx_strand_id
1 'polypeptide(L)'
;FTSDVKIKSISVVGGADGTSPSKMRAILARVVEWELAENSQGVLEYQTRYSKFQSVGNITLHFPENFGGDASQIHYIGFKGEATQLKRDVVATIVYEITPNPSDHK
;
A
#
# COMPACT_ATOMS: atom_id res chain seq x y z
N PHE A 1 0.04 11.84 4.43
CA PHE A 1 0.10 12.87 3.37
C PHE A 1 0.22 14.24 4.03
N THR A 2 0.84 15.21 3.36
CA THR A 2 1.07 16.57 3.88
C THR A 2 -0.12 17.52 3.68
N SER A 3 -1.18 17.00 3.09
CA SER A 3 -2.47 17.63 2.88
C SER A 3 -3.49 16.51 2.71
N ASP A 4 -4.76 16.81 2.83
CA ASP A 4 -5.77 15.85 2.38
C ASP A 4 -5.57 15.58 0.89
N VAL A 5 -5.63 14.31 0.53
CA VAL A 5 -5.55 13.88 -0.86
C VAL A 5 -6.74 13.01 -1.19
N LYS A 6 -7.16 13.16 -2.44
CA LYS A 6 -8.12 12.28 -3.05
C LYS A 6 -7.38 11.25 -3.87
N ILE A 7 -7.40 10.00 -3.43
CA ILE A 7 -6.74 8.89 -4.13
C ILE A 7 -7.74 8.35 -5.15
N LYS A 8 -7.31 8.21 -6.40
CA LYS A 8 -8.08 7.62 -7.51
C LYS A 8 -7.64 6.18 -7.74
N SER A 9 -6.33 5.94 -7.83
CA SER A 9 -5.77 4.60 -7.99
C SER A 9 -4.50 4.40 -7.16
N ILE A 10 -4.21 3.13 -6.89
CA ILE A 10 -3.00 2.65 -6.23
C ILE A 10 -2.32 1.68 -7.20
N SER A 11 -1.00 1.80 -7.35
CA SER A 11 -0.19 0.84 -8.11
C SER A 11 0.86 0.25 -7.18
N VAL A 12 1.10 -1.05 -7.30
CA VAL A 12 2.12 -1.77 -6.54
C VAL A 12 2.96 -2.55 -7.53
N VAL A 13 4.28 -2.45 -7.40
CA VAL A 13 5.26 -3.26 -8.13
C VAL A 13 6.00 -4.09 -7.12
N GLY A 14 5.86 -5.41 -7.23
CA GLY A 14 6.56 -6.36 -6.37
C GLY A 14 7.88 -6.85 -6.95
N GLY A 15 8.50 -7.79 -6.23
CA GLY A 15 9.68 -8.51 -6.68
C GLY A 15 9.37 -9.60 -7.71
N ALA A 16 10.43 -10.20 -8.25
CA ALA A 16 10.34 -11.31 -9.20
C ALA A 16 10.15 -12.66 -8.48
N ASP A 17 9.97 -13.74 -9.25
CA ASP A 17 10.01 -15.12 -8.73
C ASP A 17 8.98 -15.40 -7.62
N GLY A 18 7.76 -14.89 -7.76
CA GLY A 18 6.67 -15.13 -6.80
C GLY A 18 6.78 -14.34 -5.49
N THR A 19 7.81 -13.50 -5.32
CA THR A 19 7.96 -12.59 -4.17
C THR A 19 7.07 -11.35 -4.27
N SER A 20 6.37 -11.16 -5.39
CA SER A 20 5.37 -10.11 -5.53
C SER A 20 4.19 -10.33 -4.58
N PRO A 21 3.67 -9.27 -3.92
CA PRO A 21 2.48 -9.42 -3.09
C PRO A 21 1.27 -9.75 -3.96
N SER A 22 0.45 -10.70 -3.52
CA SER A 22 -0.75 -11.18 -4.21
C SER A 22 -2.03 -10.60 -3.61
N LYS A 23 -1.93 -9.96 -2.44
CA LYS A 23 -3.05 -9.30 -1.78
C LYS A 23 -2.62 -8.02 -1.08
N MET A 24 -3.48 -7.01 -1.15
CA MET A 24 -3.28 -5.74 -0.48
C MET A 24 -4.53 -5.35 0.29
N ARG A 25 -4.34 -4.85 1.51
CA ARG A 25 -5.38 -4.30 2.38
C ARG A 25 -5.00 -2.86 2.69
N ALA A 26 -5.85 -1.90 2.34
CA ALA A 26 -5.72 -0.53 2.80
C ALA A 26 -6.61 -0.31 4.01
N ILE A 27 -6.00 0.19 5.09
CA ILE A 27 -6.65 0.48 6.35
C ILE A 27 -6.75 2.01 6.44
N LEU A 28 -7.99 2.48 6.40
CA LEU A 28 -8.40 3.86 6.63
C LEU A 28 -9.46 3.87 7.75
N ALA A 29 -10.59 4.57 7.57
CA ALA A 29 -11.77 4.40 8.42
C ALA A 29 -12.41 3.00 8.30
N ARG A 30 -12.19 2.33 7.18
CA ARG A 30 -12.60 0.94 6.94
C ARG A 30 -11.56 0.22 6.11
N VAL A 31 -11.46 -1.09 6.31
CA VAL A 31 -10.56 -1.94 5.52
C VAL A 31 -11.12 -2.09 4.10
N VAL A 32 -10.25 -1.95 3.12
CA VAL A 32 -10.53 -2.21 1.70
C VAL A 32 -9.46 -3.15 1.18
N GLU A 33 -9.87 -4.19 0.46
CA GLU A 33 -8.98 -5.27 0.03
C GLU A 33 -8.97 -5.36 -1.50
N TRP A 34 -7.82 -5.70 -2.06
CA TRP A 34 -7.62 -5.99 -3.47
C TRP A 34 -6.79 -7.26 -3.63
N GLU A 35 -7.17 -8.05 -4.62
CA GLU A 35 -6.33 -9.10 -5.17
C GLU A 35 -5.34 -8.46 -6.14
N LEU A 36 -4.06 -8.64 -5.86
CA LEU A 36 -2.99 -8.12 -6.68
C LEU A 36 -2.64 -9.14 -7.77
N ALA A 37 -2.10 -8.65 -8.88
CA ALA A 37 -1.48 -9.45 -9.92
C ALA A 37 -0.01 -9.00 -10.03
N GLU A 38 0.85 -9.89 -10.49
CA GLU A 38 2.26 -9.56 -10.71
C GLU A 38 2.37 -8.40 -11.70
N ASN A 39 2.98 -7.30 -11.25
CA ASN A 39 3.03 -6.04 -11.96
C ASN A 39 4.47 -5.54 -12.12
N SER A 40 5.34 -6.38 -12.69
CA SER A 40 6.77 -6.09 -12.84
C SER A 40 7.06 -4.86 -13.69
N GLN A 41 6.12 -4.45 -14.54
CA GLN A 41 6.22 -3.29 -15.44
C GLN A 41 5.57 -2.01 -14.86
N GLY A 42 4.90 -2.07 -13.69
CA GLY A 42 4.25 -0.91 -13.10
C GLY A 42 3.04 -0.36 -13.86
N VAL A 43 2.47 -1.13 -14.79
CA VAL A 43 1.34 -0.72 -15.64
C VAL A 43 -0.02 -0.94 -14.97
N LEU A 44 -0.07 -1.82 -13.96
CA LEU A 44 -1.31 -2.17 -13.30
C LEU A 44 -1.69 -1.13 -12.24
N GLU A 45 -2.92 -0.63 -12.35
CA GLU A 45 -3.49 0.34 -11.42
C GLU A 45 -4.79 -0.18 -10.82
N TYR A 46 -4.87 -0.24 -9.50
CA TYR A 46 -6.07 -0.62 -8.76
C TYR A 46 -6.91 0.62 -8.46
N GLN A 47 -8.09 0.67 -9.07
CA GLN A 47 -9.03 1.75 -8.83
C GLN A 47 -9.54 1.70 -7.39
N THR A 48 -9.51 2.86 -6.73
CA THR A 48 -10.08 3.03 -5.40
C THR A 48 -11.55 3.44 -5.53
N ARG A 49 -12.39 3.01 -4.58
CA ARG A 49 -13.78 3.48 -4.55
C ARG A 49 -13.82 4.94 -4.10
N TYR A 50 -14.02 5.83 -5.07
CA TYR A 50 -14.02 7.29 -4.93
C TYR A 50 -14.56 7.82 -3.61
N SER A 51 -15.76 7.40 -3.18
CA SER A 51 -16.42 7.88 -1.96
C SER A 51 -15.64 7.62 -0.66
N LYS A 52 -14.73 6.64 -0.64
CA LYS A 52 -13.90 6.29 0.53
C LYS A 52 -12.58 7.05 0.58
N PHE A 53 -12.11 7.52 -0.57
CA PHE A 53 -10.77 8.03 -0.77
C PHE A 53 -10.77 9.51 -1.17
N GLN A 54 -11.79 10.27 -0.75
CA GLN A 54 -11.90 11.72 -1.06
C GLN A 54 -10.99 12.60 -0.21
N SER A 55 -10.75 12.22 1.04
CA SER A 55 -10.05 13.03 2.03
C SER A 55 -9.17 12.11 2.88
N VAL A 56 -8.03 11.72 2.32
CA VAL A 56 -7.09 10.78 2.93
C VAL A 56 -5.91 11.57 3.50
N GLY A 57 -5.85 11.71 4.82
CA GLY A 57 -4.68 12.26 5.52
C GLY A 57 -3.61 11.21 5.81
N ASN A 58 -4.03 9.99 6.16
CA ASN A 58 -3.17 8.83 6.40
C ASN A 58 -3.80 7.57 5.78
N ILE A 59 -2.95 6.63 5.37
CA ILE A 59 -3.34 5.32 4.85
C ILE A 59 -2.30 4.31 5.31
N THR A 60 -2.74 3.16 5.80
CA THR A 60 -1.86 2.03 6.10
C THR A 60 -2.11 0.93 5.08
N LEU A 61 -1.04 0.41 4.47
CA LEU A 61 -1.11 -0.70 3.53
C LEU A 61 -0.56 -1.96 4.21
N HIS A 62 -1.30 -3.06 4.12
CA HIS A 62 -0.92 -4.35 4.66
C HIS A 62 -0.98 -5.41 3.55
N PHE A 63 0.07 -6.21 3.43
CA PHE A 63 0.25 -7.20 2.38
C PHE A 63 0.33 -8.60 3.00
N PRO A 64 -0.81 -9.29 3.21
CA PRO A 64 -0.83 -10.55 3.95
C PRO A 64 -0.32 -11.76 3.17
N GLU A 65 -0.33 -11.70 1.84
CA GLU A 65 -0.11 -12.86 0.95
C GLU A 65 0.76 -12.45 -0.25
N ASN A 66 1.54 -13.39 -0.78
CA ASN A 66 2.33 -13.27 -2.01
C ASN A 66 2.04 -14.43 -2.96
N PHE A 67 2.77 -14.53 -4.07
CA PHE A 67 2.58 -15.56 -5.10
C PHE A 67 3.34 -16.88 -4.81
N GLY A 68 3.77 -17.11 -3.57
CA GLY A 68 4.45 -18.33 -3.14
C GLY A 68 5.95 -18.17 -2.90
N GLY A 69 6.48 -16.94 -2.92
CA GLY A 69 7.84 -16.66 -2.48
C GLY A 69 7.98 -16.65 -0.95
N ASP A 70 9.19 -16.90 -0.44
CA ASP A 70 9.47 -16.92 1.01
C ASP A 70 9.23 -15.56 1.69
N ALA A 71 9.38 -14.46 0.94
CA ALA A 71 9.17 -13.10 1.43
C ALA A 71 8.50 -12.22 0.36
N SER A 72 7.67 -11.28 0.81
CA SER A 72 7.07 -10.26 -0.05
C SER A 72 8.04 -9.11 -0.28
N GLN A 73 8.45 -8.90 -1.53
CA GLN A 73 9.28 -7.77 -1.92
C GLN A 73 8.42 -6.71 -2.60
N ILE A 74 8.59 -5.45 -2.19
CA ILE A 74 7.89 -4.31 -2.76
C ILE A 74 8.93 -3.32 -3.27
N HIS A 75 8.97 -3.14 -4.59
CA HIS A 75 9.90 -2.21 -5.23
C HIS A 75 9.30 -0.81 -5.37
N TYR A 76 7.99 -0.73 -5.59
CA TYR A 76 7.32 0.55 -5.77
C TYR A 76 5.86 0.52 -5.31
N ILE A 77 5.44 1.61 -4.71
CA ILE A 77 4.03 1.91 -4.39
C ILE A 77 3.73 3.30 -4.95
N GLY A 78 2.78 3.36 -5.88
CA GLY A 78 2.30 4.59 -6.50
C GLY A 78 0.91 4.93 -6.03
N PHE A 79 0.67 6.20 -5.69
CA PHE A 79 -0.66 6.75 -5.49
C PHE A 79 -0.94 7.77 -6.58
N LYS A 80 -2.07 7.64 -7.28
CA LYS A 80 -2.52 8.58 -8.29
C LYS A 80 -3.82 9.21 -7.83
N GLY A 81 -3.88 10.53 -7.86
CA GLY A 81 -4.94 11.27 -7.20
C GLY A 81 -4.86 12.77 -7.41
N GLU A 82 -5.67 13.49 -6.66
CA GLU A 82 -5.74 14.95 -6.65
C GLU A 82 -5.46 15.44 -5.22
N ALA A 83 -4.55 16.40 -5.04
CA ALA A 83 -4.38 17.04 -3.75
C ALA A 83 -5.55 17.99 -3.51
N THR A 84 -6.23 17.87 -2.35
CA THR A 84 -7.13 18.93 -1.90
C THR A 84 -6.27 19.96 -1.18
N GLN A 85 -6.43 21.24 -1.51
CA GLN A 85 -5.51 22.33 -1.16
C GLN A 85 -5.53 22.72 0.35
N LEU A 86 -5.90 21.78 1.23
CA LEU A 86 -5.91 21.91 2.68
C LEU A 86 -4.60 21.31 3.23
N LYS A 87 -3.61 22.17 3.46
CA LYS A 87 -2.34 21.80 4.10
C LYS A 87 -2.62 21.24 5.51
N ARG A 88 -2.13 20.04 5.79
CA ARG A 88 -2.09 19.48 7.15
C ARG A 88 -0.63 19.25 7.52
N ASP A 89 -0.24 19.81 8.65
CA ASP A 89 1.11 19.75 9.20
C ASP A 89 1.61 18.30 9.29
N VAL A 90 2.83 18.07 8.82
CA VAL A 90 3.32 16.75 8.42
C VAL A 90 3.94 16.03 9.60
N VAL A 91 3.31 14.97 10.10
CA VAL A 91 4.01 13.94 10.88
C VAL A 91 4.21 12.73 9.99
N ALA A 92 5.41 12.65 9.42
CA ALA A 92 5.87 11.52 8.62
C ALA A 92 6.28 10.37 9.55
N THR A 93 5.33 9.53 9.95
CA THR A 93 5.65 8.23 10.55
C THR A 93 5.90 7.24 9.41
N ILE A 94 7.13 7.23 8.90
CA ILE A 94 7.63 6.12 8.07
C ILE A 94 8.06 5.05 9.06
N VAL A 95 7.20 4.06 9.28
CA VAL A 95 7.58 2.88 10.03
C VAL A 95 8.22 1.90 9.06
N TYR A 96 9.54 1.81 9.12
CA TYR A 96 10.31 0.71 8.56
C TYR A 96 10.69 -0.20 9.72
N GLU A 97 9.97 -1.31 9.92
CA GLU A 97 10.41 -2.33 10.88
C GLU A 97 11.01 -3.49 10.10
N ILE A 98 12.32 -3.38 9.81
CA ILE A 98 13.15 -4.58 9.90
C ILE A 98 13.37 -4.80 11.39
N THR A 99 12.58 -5.67 12.00
CA THR A 99 12.97 -6.30 13.26
C THR A 99 12.44 -7.73 13.28
N PRO A 100 13.33 -8.75 13.19
CA PRO A 100 12.92 -10.11 13.50
C PRO A 100 12.44 -10.15 14.95
N ASN A 101 11.26 -10.71 15.19
CA ASN A 101 10.76 -10.97 16.55
C ASN A 101 11.51 -12.20 17.09
N PRO A 102 12.38 -12.08 18.11
CA PRO A 102 13.24 -13.17 18.56
C PRO A 102 12.54 -14.19 19.49
N SER A 103 11.24 -14.41 19.35
CA SER A 103 10.47 -15.25 20.28
C SER A 103 9.85 -16.51 19.66
N ASP A 104 10.14 -16.84 18.41
CA ASP A 104 9.72 -18.12 17.82
C ASP A 104 10.87 -19.13 17.79
N HIS A 105 11.20 -19.65 18.98
CA HIS A 105 11.81 -20.95 19.16
C HIS A 105 11.46 -21.48 20.55
N LYS A 106 10.54 -22.45 20.59
CA LYS A 106 10.63 -23.55 21.54
C LYS A 106 10.12 -24.83 20.91
#